data_AF-A0A6A5RK96-F1
#
_entry.id   AF-A0A6A5RK96-F1
#
_cell.length_a   1.000
_cell.length_b   1.000
_cell.length_c   1.000
_cell.angle_alpha   90.00
_cell.angle_beta   90.00
_cell.angle_gamma   90.00
#
_symmetry.space_group_name_H-M   'P 1'
#
loop_
_entity.id
_entity.type
_entity.pdbx_description
1 polymer ?
#
loop_
_entity_poly.entity_id
_entity_poly.type
_entity_poly.pdbx_seq_one_letter_code
_entity_poly.pdbx_strand_id
1 'polypeptide(L)'
;MSSEAVVYAYRHVLRQGLRAIQYSKPARFTLRDRLRSAFRKGAASDFDQQKIANTLEFLQYATKQNGLEHKVLRNLLLVWWNQDRGGRTRSRSKSRQREDLEIRTTAYDAFNHNIRMLNESMGTCIPSMTSRDPT
;
A
#
# COMPACT_ATOMS: atom_id res chain seq x y z
N MET A 1 -0.97 13.15 20.37
CA MET A 1 -0.36 13.68 19.13
C MET A 1 -1.47 14.16 18.21
N SER A 2 -1.34 15.35 17.61
CA SER A 2 -2.46 16.00 16.91
C SER A 2 -2.84 15.25 15.61
N SER A 3 -4.14 15.14 15.35
CA SER A 3 -4.68 14.60 14.09
C SER A 3 -4.05 15.26 12.85
N GLU A 4 -3.62 16.51 12.99
CA GLU A 4 -2.97 17.29 11.94
C GLU A 4 -1.66 16.68 11.45
N ALA A 5 -0.79 16.19 12.36
CA ALA A 5 0.50 15.60 11.96
C ALA A 5 0.30 14.37 11.05
N VAL A 6 -0.69 13.53 11.38
CA VAL A 6 -1.08 12.36 10.56
C VAL A 6 -1.61 12.79 9.20
N VAL A 7 -2.43 13.85 9.16
CA VAL A 7 -2.96 14.41 7.91
C VAL A 7 -1.84 15.00 7.04
N TYR A 8 -0.89 15.72 7.62
CA TYR A 8 0.27 16.24 6.90
C TYR A 8 1.11 15.10 6.33
N ALA A 9 1.45 14.11 7.15
CA ALA A 9 2.19 12.94 6.72
C ALA A 9 1.50 12.22 5.54
N TYR A 10 0.19 11.97 5.65
CA TYR A 10 -0.61 11.42 4.55
C TYR A 10 -0.47 12.25 3.26
N ARG A 11 -0.64 13.57 3.36
CA ARG A 11 -0.54 14.49 2.20
C ARG A 11 0.85 14.50 1.58
N HIS A 12 1.91 14.40 2.38
CA HIS A 12 3.29 14.35 1.89
C HIS A 12 3.58 13.04 1.17
N VAL A 13 3.26 11.91 1.80
CA VAL A 13 3.47 10.58 1.23
C VAL A 13 2.66 10.41 -0.06
N LEU A 14 1.40 10.84 -0.06
CA LEU A 14 0.56 10.79 -1.25
C LEU A 14 1.14 11.63 -2.40
N ARG A 15 1.54 12.88 -2.14
CA ARG A 15 2.10 13.75 -3.19
C ARG A 15 3.39 13.20 -3.78
N GLN A 16 4.32 12.73 -2.95
CA GLN A 16 5.57 12.16 -3.45
C GLN A 16 5.35 10.83 -4.17
N GLY A 17 4.49 9.96 -3.64
CA GLY A 17 4.17 8.70 -4.29
C GLY A 17 3.51 8.90 -5.66
N LEU A 18 2.64 9.90 -5.81
CA LEU A 18 2.05 10.26 -7.11
C LEU A 18 3.10 10.75 -8.13
N ARG A 19 4.11 11.50 -7.68
CA ARG A 19 5.25 11.93 -8.51
C ARG A 19 6.10 10.73 -8.93
N ALA A 20 6.40 9.82 -8.01
CA ALA A 20 7.21 8.62 -8.28
C ALA A 20 6.62 7.72 -9.36
N ILE A 21 5.28 7.66 -9.45
CA ILE A 21 4.56 6.88 -10.47
C ILE A 21 4.16 7.71 -11.71
N GLN A 22 4.61 8.97 -11.78
CA GLN A 22 4.29 9.91 -12.85
C GLN A 22 2.77 10.06 -13.11
N TYR A 23 1.96 9.98 -12.05
CA TYR A 23 0.49 10.04 -12.14
C TYR A 23 -0.15 9.03 -13.12
N SER A 24 0.54 7.92 -13.41
CA SER A 24 0.08 6.90 -14.36
C SER A 24 -1.23 6.22 -13.91
N LYS A 25 -2.04 5.81 -14.89
CA LYS A 25 -3.25 5.00 -14.67
C LYS A 25 -2.90 3.52 -14.94
N PRO A 26 -3.37 2.55 -14.13
CA PRO A 26 -4.26 2.69 -12.98
C PRO A 26 -3.53 3.01 -11.65
N ALA A 27 -2.21 3.00 -11.63
CA ALA A 27 -1.35 3.10 -10.44
C ALA A 27 -1.73 4.22 -9.47
N ARG A 28 -2.07 5.41 -9.96
CA ARG A 28 -2.46 6.56 -9.12
C ARG A 28 -3.67 6.30 -8.24
N PHE A 29 -4.64 5.53 -8.73
CA PHE A 29 -5.85 5.21 -7.99
C PHE A 29 -5.55 4.15 -6.95
N THR A 30 -4.83 3.09 -7.34
CA THR A 30 -4.36 2.04 -6.44
C THR A 30 -3.56 2.61 -5.27
N LEU A 31 -2.57 3.47 -5.55
CA LEU A 31 -1.76 4.12 -4.52
C LEU A 31 -2.62 4.95 -3.55
N ARG A 32 -3.48 5.82 -4.10
CA ARG A 32 -4.33 6.70 -3.31
C ARG A 32 -5.24 5.91 -2.39
N ASP A 33 -5.90 4.89 -2.92
CA ASP A 33 -6.90 4.12 -2.18
C ASP A 33 -6.22 3.26 -1.11
N ARG A 34 -5.04 2.69 -1.40
CA ARG A 34 -4.25 1.94 -0.42
C ARG A 34 -3.71 2.82 0.71
N LEU A 35 -3.10 3.96 0.38
CA LEU A 35 -2.63 4.91 1.39
C LEU A 35 -3.80 5.45 2.23
N ARG A 36 -4.93 5.79 1.59
CA ARG A 36 -6.12 6.25 2.31
C ARG A 36 -6.64 5.19 3.28
N SER A 37 -6.69 3.92 2.85
CA SER A 37 -7.09 2.83 3.74
C SER A 37 -6.11 2.66 4.90
N ALA A 38 -4.80 2.71 4.65
CA ALA A 38 -3.79 2.54 5.69
C ALA A 38 -3.85 3.66 6.74
N PHE A 39 -3.86 4.93 6.32
CA PHE A 39 -3.90 6.07 7.24
C PHE A 39 -5.25 6.22 7.97
N ARG A 40 -6.36 5.71 7.42
CA ARG A 40 -7.66 5.71 8.10
C ARG A 40 -7.84 4.56 9.09
N LYS A 41 -7.26 3.39 8.80
CA LYS A 41 -7.40 2.19 9.65
C LYS A 41 -6.29 2.08 10.70
N GLY A 42 -5.15 2.72 10.49
CA GLY A 42 -4.05 2.74 11.46
C GLY A 42 -4.41 3.50 12.73
N ALA A 43 -3.86 3.07 13.86
CA ALA A 43 -4.03 3.75 15.12
C ALA A 43 -3.08 4.96 15.21
N ALA A 44 -3.44 5.96 16.03
CA ALA A 44 -2.56 7.11 16.27
C ALA A 44 -1.22 6.71 16.93
N SER A 45 -1.19 5.56 17.63
CA SER A 45 0.02 4.97 18.20
C SER A 45 1.00 4.45 17.15
N ASP A 46 0.52 4.14 15.94
CA ASP A 46 1.33 3.57 14.86
C ASP A 46 2.08 4.66 14.09
N PHE A 47 1.80 5.93 14.39
CA PHE A 47 2.43 7.07 13.76
C PHE A 47 3.87 7.25 14.26
N ASP A 48 4.81 7.12 13.34
CA ASP A 48 6.23 7.34 13.57
C ASP A 48 6.77 8.32 12.53
N GLN A 49 7.20 9.50 12.99
CA GLN A 49 7.69 10.57 12.14
C GLN A 49 8.96 10.16 11.36
N GLN A 50 9.84 9.36 11.97
CA GLN A 50 11.05 8.90 11.32
C GLN A 50 10.71 7.93 10.17
N LYS A 51 9.75 7.02 10.39
CA LYS A 51 9.31 6.11 9.33
C LYS A 51 8.67 6.84 8.16
N ILE A 52 7.94 7.92 8.43
CA ILE A 52 7.39 8.79 7.38
C ILE A 52 8.52 9.46 6.59
N ALA A 53 9.54 9.99 7.26
CA ALA A 53 10.69 10.63 6.60
C ALA A 53 11.43 9.64 5.69
N ASN A 54 11.77 8.45 6.20
CA ASN A 54 12.43 7.39 5.42
C ASN A 54 11.57 6.96 4.22
N THR A 55 10.24 6.89 4.40
CA THR A 55 9.31 6.54 3.30
C THR A 55 9.27 7.64 2.23
N LEU A 56 9.34 8.92 2.61
CA LEU A 56 9.42 10.02 1.65
C LEU A 56 10.73 9.98 0.87
N GLU A 57 11.84 9.66 1.54
CA GLU A 57 13.15 9.50 0.90
C GLU A 57 13.14 8.34 -0.11
N PHE A 58 12.61 7.17 0.28
CA PHE A 58 12.40 6.03 -0.61
C PHE A 58 11.61 6.42 -1.87
N LEU A 59 10.50 7.15 -1.71
CA LEU A 59 9.69 7.62 -2.84
C LEU A 59 10.40 8.67 -3.69
N GLN A 60 11.27 9.48 -3.09
CA GLN A 60 12.09 10.44 -3.80
C GLN A 60 13.12 9.73 -4.69
N TYR A 61 13.78 8.68 -4.19
CA TYR A 61 14.69 7.86 -5.00
C TYR A 61 13.94 7.15 -6.14
N ALA A 62 12.76 6.61 -5.87
CA ALA A 62 11.88 6.02 -6.89
C ALA A 62 11.46 7.02 -7.99
N THR A 63 11.49 8.32 -7.71
CA THR A 63 11.21 9.39 -8.68
C THR A 63 12.46 9.76 -9.50
N LYS A 64 13.62 9.84 -8.86
CA LYS A 64 14.87 10.33 -9.48
C LYS A 64 15.45 9.34 -10.48
N GLN A 65 15.36 8.04 -10.21
CA GLN A 65 16.03 7.01 -11.00
C GLN A 65 15.13 5.79 -11.19
N ASN A 66 15.34 5.04 -12.27
CA ASN A 66 14.72 3.72 -12.47
C ASN A 66 15.48 2.62 -11.68
N GLY A 67 15.67 2.88 -10.39
CA GLY A 67 16.41 2.05 -9.45
C GLY A 67 15.56 0.94 -8.84
N LEU A 68 16.06 0.37 -7.74
CA LEU A 68 15.35 -0.68 -7.00
C LEU A 68 14.05 -0.15 -6.39
N GLU A 69 14.05 1.05 -5.83
CA GLU A 69 12.88 1.69 -5.21
C GLU A 69 11.76 1.88 -6.22
N HIS A 70 12.11 2.28 -7.45
CA HIS A 70 11.15 2.39 -8.55
C HIS A 70 10.54 1.03 -8.91
N LYS A 71 11.38 0.00 -9.05
CA LYS A 71 10.92 -1.38 -9.37
C LYS A 71 10.07 -1.96 -8.25
N VAL A 72 10.44 -1.76 -6.99
CA VAL A 72 9.67 -2.17 -5.81
C VAL A 72 8.32 -1.47 -5.81
N LEU A 73 8.28 -0.15 -5.98
CA LEU A 73 7.03 0.62 -6.03
C LEU A 73 6.11 0.16 -7.17
N ARG A 74 6.67 -0.09 -8.37
CA ARG A 74 5.92 -0.63 -9.51
C ARG A 74 5.31 -2.00 -9.20
N ASN A 75 6.08 -2.89 -8.61
CA ASN A 75 5.63 -4.24 -8.25
C ASN A 75 4.56 -4.20 -7.15
N LEU A 76 4.73 -3.36 -6.13
CA LEU A 76 3.73 -3.12 -5.08
C LEU A 76 2.39 -2.74 -5.69
N LEU A 77 2.39 -1.77 -6.61
CA LEU A 77 1.18 -1.26 -7.25
C LEU A 77 0.52 -2.30 -8.16
N LEU A 78 1.32 -3.11 -8.85
CA LEU A 78 0.81 -4.23 -9.64
C LEU A 78 0.10 -5.25 -8.74
N VAL A 79 0.71 -5.64 -7.62
CA VAL A 79 0.12 -6.60 -6.68
C VAL A 79 -1.15 -6.04 -6.04
N TRP A 80 -1.11 -4.80 -5.53
CA TRP A 80 -2.29 -4.16 -4.95
C TRP A 80 -3.44 -4.02 -5.95
N TRP A 81 -3.13 -3.68 -7.20
CA TRP A 81 -4.14 -3.58 -8.25
C TRP A 81 -4.77 -4.94 -8.58
N ASN A 82 -3.97 -6.00 -8.64
CA ASN A 82 -4.48 -7.36 -8.84
C ASN A 82 -5.30 -7.84 -7.63
N GLN A 83 -4.90 -7.47 -6.42
CA GLN A 83 -5.66 -7.78 -5.21
C GLN A 83 -7.06 -7.15 -5.25
N ASP A 84 -7.14 -5.86 -5.59
CA ASP A 84 -8.41 -5.13 -5.67
C ASP A 84 -9.29 -5.59 -6.86
N ARG A 85 -8.69 -6.08 -7.95
CA ARG A 85 -9.42 -6.59 -9.14
C ARG A 85 -9.77 -8.07 -9.04
N GLY A 86 -8.99 -8.89 -8.36
CA GLY A 86 -9.25 -10.31 -8.13
C GLY A 86 -10.56 -10.55 -7.36
N GLY A 87 -11.03 -9.55 -6.61
CA GLY A 87 -12.37 -9.53 -6.00
C GLY A 87 -13.51 -9.14 -6.95
N ARG A 88 -13.23 -8.32 -7.97
CA ARG A 88 -14.25 -7.69 -8.84
C ARG A 88 -14.58 -8.46 -10.11
N THR A 89 -13.65 -9.23 -10.69
CA THR A 89 -13.84 -9.84 -12.03
C THR A 89 -14.46 -11.25 -12.00
N ARG A 90 -14.70 -11.87 -10.84
CA ARG A 90 -15.31 -13.21 -10.77
C ARG A 90 -16.75 -13.14 -10.29
N SER A 91 -17.64 -13.20 -11.29
CA SER A 91 -18.99 -13.77 -11.37
C SER A 91 -19.85 -13.80 -10.10
N ARG A 92 -21.12 -13.38 -10.26
CA ARG A 92 -22.23 -13.49 -9.28
C ARG A 92 -22.63 -14.95 -8.99
N SER A 93 -21.67 -15.87 -8.96
CA SER A 93 -21.90 -17.27 -8.60
C SER A 93 -22.16 -17.38 -7.10
N LYS A 94 -23.41 -17.71 -6.80
CA LYS A 94 -24.00 -17.86 -5.47
C LYS A 94 -23.48 -19.13 -4.78
N SER A 95 -22.22 -19.12 -4.33
CA SER A 95 -21.71 -19.96 -3.24
C SER A 95 -20.19 -19.78 -3.15
N ARG A 96 -19.72 -18.67 -2.58
CA ARG A 96 -18.30 -18.60 -2.18
C ARG A 96 -18.15 -19.54 -0.98
N GLN A 97 -17.65 -20.74 -1.22
CA GLN A 97 -17.27 -21.64 -0.14
C GLN A 97 -16.20 -20.95 0.72
N ARG A 98 -16.25 -21.18 2.03
CA ARG A 98 -15.36 -20.55 3.03
C ARG A 98 -13.88 -20.74 2.67
N GLU A 99 -13.57 -21.89 2.07
CA GLU A 99 -12.26 -22.29 1.59
C GLU A 99 -11.71 -21.39 0.47
N ASP A 100 -12.52 -21.00 -0.52
CA ASP A 100 -12.12 -20.06 -1.59
C ASP A 100 -11.77 -18.67 -1.04
N LEU A 101 -12.45 -18.25 0.03
CA LEU A 101 -12.17 -17.00 0.72
C LEU A 101 -10.85 -17.11 1.49
N GLU A 102 -10.63 -18.22 2.18
CA GLU A 102 -9.40 -18.48 2.93
C GLU A 102 -8.17 -18.53 2.02
N ILE A 103 -8.24 -19.24 0.89
CA ILE A 103 -7.15 -19.32 -0.10
C ILE A 103 -6.82 -17.92 -0.66
N ARG A 104 -7.83 -17.09 -0.94
CA ARG A 104 -7.60 -15.71 -1.42
C ARG A 104 -6.98 -14.83 -0.35
N THR A 105 -7.34 -15.03 0.91
CA THR A 105 -6.74 -14.26 2.01
C THR A 105 -5.28 -14.63 2.23
N THR A 106 -4.95 -15.92 2.20
CA THR A 106 -3.59 -16.42 2.47
C THR A 106 -2.64 -16.24 1.28
N ALA A 107 -3.16 -16.13 0.05
CA ALA A 107 -2.36 -15.96 -1.16
C ALA A 107 -1.38 -14.77 -1.12
N TYR A 108 -1.70 -13.72 -0.35
CA TYR A 108 -0.86 -12.53 -0.23
C TYR A 108 -0.08 -12.45 1.10
N ASP A 109 -0.16 -13.46 1.97
CA ASP A 109 0.47 -13.40 3.29
C ASP A 109 1.99 -13.33 3.21
N ALA A 110 2.61 -14.15 2.36
CA ALA A 110 4.06 -14.08 2.12
C ALA A 110 4.48 -12.70 1.58
N PHE A 111 3.70 -12.13 0.66
CA PHE A 111 3.95 -10.79 0.14
C PHE A 111 3.86 -9.73 1.24
N ASN A 112 2.79 -9.75 2.05
CA ASN A 112 2.61 -8.82 3.16
C ASN A 112 3.69 -8.94 4.21
N HIS A 113 4.11 -10.17 4.53
CA HIS A 113 5.22 -10.43 5.43
C HIS A 113 6.52 -9.81 4.90
N ASN A 114 6.84 -9.99 3.62
CA ASN A 114 8.01 -9.36 3.00
C ASN A 114 7.95 -7.82 3.06
N ILE A 115 6.77 -7.20 2.91
CA ILE A 115 6.62 -5.75 3.09
C ILE A 115 6.84 -5.34 4.55
N ARG A 116 6.42 -6.15 5.53
CA ARG A 116 6.74 -5.90 6.95
C ARG A 116 8.23 -5.97 7.20
N MET A 117 8.91 -7.00 6.69
CA MET A 117 10.37 -7.13 6.82
C MET A 117 11.11 -5.96 6.15
N LEU A 118 10.64 -5.50 4.99
CA LEU A 118 11.17 -4.30 4.32
C LEU A 118 10.99 -3.05 5.18
N ASN A 119 9.79 -2.88 5.76
CA ASN A 119 9.49 -1.76 6.64
C ASN A 119 10.37 -1.77 7.90
N GLU A 120 10.62 -2.95 8.48
CA GLU A 120 11.49 -3.11 9.64
C GLU A 120 12.95 -2.81 9.29
N SER A 121 13.46 -3.36 8.18
CA SER A 121 14.85 -3.18 7.75
C SER A 121 15.17 -1.74 7.35
N MET A 122 14.28 -1.06 6.63
CA MET A 122 14.51 0.30 6.14
C MET A 122 13.90 1.38 7.04
N GLY A 123 13.22 0.98 8.12
CA GLY A 123 12.42 1.89 8.93
C GLY A 123 11.41 2.66 8.08
N THR A 124 10.68 1.99 7.17
CA THR A 124 9.64 2.63 6.34
C THR A 124 8.24 2.21 6.82
N CYS A 125 7.20 2.84 6.29
CA CYS A 125 5.81 2.56 6.67
C CYS A 125 4.92 2.27 5.44
N ILE A 126 5.40 1.42 4.54
CA ILE A 126 4.66 1.01 3.34
C ILE A 126 3.47 0.12 3.76
N PRO A 127 2.25 0.33 3.21
CA PRO A 127 1.10 -0.49 3.56
C PRO A 127 1.29 -1.99 3.28
N SER A 128 1.26 -2.82 4.33
CA SER A 128 1.42 -4.28 4.28
C SER A 128 0.12 -5.06 4.55
N MET A 129 -1.04 -4.38 4.60
CA MET A 129 -2.33 -5.03 4.86
C MET A 129 -2.97 -5.50 3.57
N THR A 130 -3.63 -6.66 3.54
CA THR A 130 -4.57 -7.02 2.47
C THR A 130 -5.75 -6.05 2.46
N SER A 131 -6.18 -5.57 1.28
CA SER A 131 -7.45 -4.86 1.16
C SER A 131 -8.57 -5.85 1.41
N ARG A 132 -8.97 -6.00 2.68
CA ARG A 132 -10.29 -6.55 2.99
C ARG A 132 -11.33 -5.64 2.34
N ASP A 133 -12.21 -6.25 1.55
CA ASP A 133 -13.47 -5.63 1.13
C ASP A 133 -14.10 -4.94 2.35
N PRO A 134 -14.43 -3.63 2.30
CA PRO A 134 -15.47 -3.14 3.16
C PRO A 134 -16.76 -3.87 2.73
N THR A 135 -17.45 -4.40 3.73
CA THR A 135 -18.86 -4.82 3.69
C THR A 135 -19.69 -4.12 2.62
#